data_AF-A0A1G3JCP5-F1
#
_entry.id   AF-A0A1G3JCP5-F1
#
_cell.length_a   1.000
_cell.length_b   1.000
_cell.length_c   1.000
_cell.angle_alpha   90.00
_cell.angle_beta   90.00
_cell.angle_gamma   90.00
#
_symmetry.space_group_name_H-M   'P 1'
#
loop_
_entity.id
_entity.type
_entity.pdbx_description
1 polymer ?
#
loop_
_entity_poly.entity_id
_entity_poly.type
_entity_poly.pdbx_seq_one_letter_code
_entity_poly.pdbx_strand_id
1 'polypeptide(L)'
;MAVSTTDTYSGPYAANGVTVAFPFTFKAVSTADVAIIFRASDGSETVADDDLFTVVLASEGGTVTFSTAPLALVGDVFIVSEPAFIQSVEFASGQPFLPSVVNEVNDRDVVRALYLKGKIDRAPQTPIGGGAEGQFPTVLPDGSWGFSSGTGNDPAFRADAASTAPDKGAALVGFKQPLSGAVVRTAYDKFLETVSVKDFGAIGDGVANDTAAVQLALLSGVASVYVPEGRYRITANITRDGNTLLHGDGLSVSVLVMEGTSSLLFDGGAAGDEFGTSALQIERLGFEVTGSTNKTVISAIWDAGIGGTSKTVTVRDVQITAGSETATFGTGLYLENARNVLIDNMRILGDRDGPPIDADYGINIFGDDDGAPVEIYMRGVLAYYCVQPFNVSGWVEGINFDQCAAINCRRAINTNLH
;
A
#
# COMPACT_ATOMS: atom_id res chain seq x y z
N MET A 1 -49.85 -43.61 10.15
CA MET A 1 -50.52 -42.29 10.21
C MET A 1 -49.91 -41.43 9.14
N ALA A 2 -50.71 -40.58 8.51
CA ALA A 2 -50.22 -39.62 7.53
C ALA A 2 -49.18 -38.69 8.17
N VAL A 3 -48.23 -38.19 7.37
CA VAL A 3 -47.23 -37.21 7.82
C VAL A 3 -47.93 -36.01 8.45
N SER A 4 -47.66 -35.76 9.73
CA SER A 4 -48.37 -34.73 10.51
C SER A 4 -47.49 -33.55 10.95
N THR A 5 -46.18 -33.64 10.73
CA THR A 5 -45.19 -32.61 11.05
C THR A 5 -44.41 -32.20 9.80
N THR A 6 -43.85 -30.99 9.80
CA THR A 6 -42.97 -30.49 8.73
C THR A 6 -41.49 -30.51 9.13
N ASP A 7 -41.18 -31.04 10.30
CA ASP A 7 -39.83 -31.15 10.80
C ASP A 7 -39.02 -32.07 9.89
N THR A 8 -37.76 -31.73 9.65
CA THR A 8 -36.82 -32.56 8.87
C THR A 8 -35.58 -32.95 9.69
N TYR A 9 -35.49 -32.45 10.91
CA TYR A 9 -34.46 -32.79 11.86
C TYR A 9 -34.93 -32.54 13.29
N SER A 10 -34.20 -33.07 14.27
CA SER A 10 -34.34 -32.76 15.69
C SER A 10 -32.96 -32.51 16.31
N GLY A 11 -32.88 -31.53 17.22
CA GLY A 11 -31.64 -31.00 17.78
C GLY A 11 -31.57 -29.47 17.69
N PRO A 12 -30.43 -28.83 18.00
CA PRO A 12 -29.18 -29.46 18.45
C PRO A 12 -29.33 -30.14 19.81
N TYR A 13 -28.79 -31.34 19.96
CA TYR A 13 -28.61 -32.00 21.25
C TYR A 13 -27.14 -31.95 21.66
N ALA A 14 -26.84 -31.65 22.93
CA ALA A 14 -25.47 -31.64 23.41
C ALA A 14 -24.90 -33.08 23.54
N ALA A 15 -23.75 -33.34 22.92
CA ALA A 15 -22.98 -34.58 23.11
C ALA A 15 -22.30 -34.60 24.49
N ASN A 16 -23.03 -34.80 25.57
CA ASN A 16 -22.47 -34.69 26.94
C ASN A 16 -21.61 -35.89 27.41
N GLY A 17 -21.36 -36.89 26.54
CA GLY A 17 -20.65 -38.12 26.90
C GLY A 17 -21.41 -39.07 27.82
N VAL A 18 -22.70 -38.82 28.09
CA VAL A 18 -23.54 -39.60 29.02
C VAL A 18 -24.86 -40.03 28.39
N THR A 19 -25.55 -39.14 27.69
CA THR A 19 -26.84 -39.40 27.06
C THR A 19 -26.66 -40.28 25.82
N VAL A 20 -27.38 -41.39 25.76
CA VAL A 20 -27.34 -42.34 24.64
C VAL A 20 -28.61 -42.33 23.79
N ALA A 21 -29.74 -41.88 24.33
CA ALA A 21 -31.04 -41.90 23.66
C ALA A 21 -31.50 -40.48 23.32
N PHE A 22 -31.78 -40.23 22.05
CA PHE A 22 -32.16 -38.92 21.52
C PHE A 22 -33.45 -39.05 20.71
N PRO A 23 -34.54 -38.35 21.09
CA PRO A 23 -35.80 -38.43 20.38
C PRO A 23 -35.74 -37.61 19.08
N PHE A 24 -36.59 -37.95 18.11
CA PHE A 24 -36.85 -37.10 16.96
C PHE A 24 -38.35 -37.04 16.64
N THR A 25 -38.78 -35.96 16.01
CA THR A 25 -40.20 -35.62 15.81
C THR A 25 -40.70 -35.77 14.38
N PHE A 26 -39.79 -35.91 13.40
CA PHE A 26 -40.15 -36.05 12.00
C PHE A 26 -40.55 -37.48 11.63
N LYS A 27 -41.38 -37.63 10.60
CA LYS A 27 -41.76 -38.95 10.07
C LYS A 27 -40.61 -39.56 9.26
N ALA A 28 -40.24 -40.79 9.60
CA ALA A 28 -39.41 -41.66 8.76
C ALA A 28 -40.23 -42.88 8.34
N VAL A 29 -40.11 -43.31 7.07
CA VAL A 29 -40.86 -44.45 6.54
C VAL A 29 -40.16 -45.77 6.89
N SER A 30 -38.84 -45.75 6.97
CA SER A 30 -37.99 -46.83 7.44
C SER A 30 -36.89 -46.30 8.35
N THR A 31 -36.27 -47.18 9.14
CA THR A 31 -35.14 -46.81 10.00
C THR A 31 -33.94 -46.30 9.21
N ALA A 32 -33.81 -46.70 7.94
CA ALA A 32 -32.76 -46.25 7.03
C ALA A 32 -33.00 -44.82 6.49
N ASP A 33 -34.19 -44.24 6.70
CA ASP A 33 -34.50 -42.86 6.31
C ASP A 33 -34.10 -41.83 7.41
N VAL A 34 -33.28 -42.26 8.38
CA VAL A 34 -32.80 -41.45 9.51
C VAL A 34 -31.28 -41.49 9.53
N ALA A 35 -30.65 -40.32 9.48
CA ALA A 35 -29.21 -40.16 9.61
C ALA A 35 -28.87 -39.24 10.80
N ILE A 36 -27.60 -39.21 11.19
CA ILE A 36 -27.10 -38.38 12.29
C ILE A 36 -25.97 -37.51 11.76
N ILE A 37 -26.01 -36.23 12.12
CA ILE A 37 -24.96 -35.27 11.84
C ILE A 37 -24.37 -34.79 13.17
N PHE A 38 -23.05 -34.91 13.31
CA PHE A 38 -22.29 -34.20 14.34
C PHE A 38 -21.83 -32.86 13.79
N ARG A 39 -22.00 -31.79 14.58
CA ARG A 39 -21.49 -30.46 14.26
C ARG A 39 -20.51 -29.99 15.33
N ALA A 40 -19.24 -29.86 14.95
CA ALA A 40 -18.19 -29.39 15.85
C ALA A 40 -18.30 -27.87 16.11
N SER A 41 -17.54 -27.36 17.09
CA SER A 41 -17.56 -25.95 17.48
C SER A 41 -17.04 -24.98 16.40
N ASP A 42 -16.29 -25.48 15.42
CA ASP A 42 -15.85 -24.73 14.25
C ASP A 42 -16.89 -24.70 13.11
N GLY A 43 -18.03 -25.39 13.31
CA GLY A 43 -19.11 -25.49 12.34
C GLY A 43 -18.97 -26.63 11.33
N SER A 44 -17.91 -27.45 11.40
CA SER A 44 -17.76 -28.62 10.53
C SER A 44 -18.79 -29.70 10.85
N GLU A 45 -19.33 -30.32 9.79
CA GLU A 45 -20.35 -31.37 9.90
C GLU A 45 -19.82 -32.73 9.42
N THR A 46 -20.10 -33.79 10.17
CA THR A 46 -19.78 -35.17 9.81
C THR A 46 -21.00 -36.08 10.01
N VAL A 47 -21.24 -36.98 9.07
CA VAL A 47 -22.29 -38.01 9.19
C VAL A 47 -21.78 -39.13 10.09
N ALA A 48 -22.58 -39.57 11.07
CA ALA A 48 -22.23 -40.71 11.91
C ALA A 48 -22.40 -42.02 11.13
N ASP A 49 -21.50 -42.98 11.34
CA ASP A 49 -21.62 -44.32 10.78
C ASP A 49 -22.84 -45.06 11.38
N ASP A 50 -23.56 -45.81 10.54
CA ASP A 50 -24.80 -46.52 10.90
C ASP A 50 -24.61 -47.58 11.99
N ASP A 51 -23.38 -48.06 12.22
CA ASP A 51 -23.05 -49.04 13.26
C ASP A 51 -22.95 -48.42 14.68
N LEU A 52 -22.88 -47.10 14.78
CA LEU A 52 -22.80 -46.38 16.05
C LEU A 52 -24.15 -46.27 16.78
N PHE A 53 -25.27 -46.51 16.08
CA PHE A 53 -26.60 -46.26 16.62
C PHE A 53 -27.65 -47.25 16.13
N THR A 54 -28.79 -47.24 16.81
CA THR A 54 -30.01 -47.96 16.41
C THR A 54 -31.18 -46.99 16.39
N VAL A 55 -32.15 -47.22 15.51
CA VAL A 55 -33.33 -46.38 15.35
C VAL A 55 -34.57 -47.18 15.68
N VAL A 56 -35.41 -46.65 16.59
CA VAL A 56 -36.75 -47.18 16.87
C VAL A 56 -37.77 -46.16 16.40
N LEU A 57 -38.58 -46.53 15.42
CA LEU A 57 -39.65 -45.69 14.89
C LEU A 57 -40.89 -45.75 15.78
N ALA A 58 -41.55 -44.60 15.96
CA ALA A 58 -42.88 -44.51 16.51
C ALA A 58 -43.91 -44.22 15.40
N SER A 59 -45.18 -44.05 15.76
CA SER A 59 -46.22 -43.71 14.78
C SER A 59 -45.95 -42.37 14.07
N GLU A 60 -45.31 -41.43 14.78
CA GLU A 60 -44.64 -40.22 14.32
C GLU A 60 -43.33 -40.08 15.12
N GLY A 61 -42.25 -39.64 14.49
CA GLY A 61 -40.95 -39.54 15.17
C GLY A 61 -40.33 -40.89 15.52
N GLY A 62 -39.46 -40.88 16.52
CA GLY A 62 -38.80 -42.06 17.03
C GLY A 62 -37.69 -41.72 18.01
N THR A 63 -36.84 -42.70 18.27
CA THR A 63 -35.67 -42.54 19.15
C THR A 63 -34.46 -43.17 18.51
N VAL A 64 -33.38 -42.40 18.41
CA VAL A 64 -32.03 -42.88 18.10
C VAL A 64 -31.36 -43.26 19.41
N THR A 65 -30.78 -44.46 19.49
CA THR A 65 -30.00 -44.92 20.64
C THR A 65 -28.59 -45.28 20.21
N PHE A 66 -27.58 -44.55 20.70
CA PHE A 66 -26.17 -44.83 20.43
C PHE A 66 -25.65 -45.99 21.28
N SER A 67 -24.77 -46.80 20.68
CA SER A 67 -24.05 -47.88 21.37
C SER A 67 -23.05 -47.34 22.40
N THR A 68 -22.55 -46.12 22.18
CA THR A 68 -21.69 -45.37 23.12
C THR A 68 -22.09 -43.90 23.07
N ALA A 69 -22.24 -43.26 24.24
CA ALA A 69 -22.67 -41.87 24.30
C ALA A 69 -21.69 -40.96 23.53
N PRO A 70 -22.18 -40.10 22.61
CA PRO A 70 -21.33 -39.15 21.88
C PRO A 70 -20.57 -38.23 22.84
N LEU A 71 -19.25 -38.12 22.67
CA LEU A 71 -18.37 -37.32 23.53
C LEU A 71 -18.48 -35.83 23.23
N ALA A 72 -18.24 -34.97 24.22
CA ALA A 72 -18.33 -33.51 24.07
C ALA A 72 -17.47 -32.93 22.94
N LEU A 73 -16.42 -33.64 22.53
CA LEU A 73 -15.55 -33.22 21.43
C LEU A 73 -16.23 -33.29 20.05
N VAL A 74 -17.30 -34.07 19.88
CA VAL A 74 -18.05 -34.15 18.61
C VAL A 74 -19.06 -32.99 18.44
N GLY A 75 -19.26 -32.19 19.48
CA GLY A 75 -20.12 -31.00 19.45
C GLY A 75 -21.61 -31.31 19.56
N ASP A 76 -22.42 -30.74 18.67
CA ASP A 76 -23.87 -30.91 18.66
C ASP A 76 -24.28 -32.13 17.84
N VAL A 77 -25.30 -32.85 18.31
CA VAL A 77 -25.93 -33.98 17.61
C VAL A 77 -27.24 -33.53 16.98
N PHE A 78 -27.37 -33.74 15.67
CA PHE A 78 -28.60 -33.57 14.92
C PHE A 78 -29.07 -34.92 14.40
N ILE A 79 -30.34 -35.25 14.62
CA ILE A 79 -31.00 -36.38 13.96
C ILE A 79 -31.72 -35.81 12.76
N VAL A 80 -31.46 -36.30 11.55
CA VAL A 80 -31.98 -35.74 10.31
C VAL A 80 -32.74 -36.79 9.50
N SER A 81 -33.77 -36.34 8.79
CA SER A 81 -34.43 -37.16 7.77
C SER A 81 -33.52 -37.27 6.55
N GLU A 82 -33.30 -38.49 6.07
CA GLU A 82 -32.51 -38.78 4.85
C GLU A 82 -33.24 -39.86 4.03
N PRO A 83 -34.39 -39.53 3.41
CA PRO A 83 -35.24 -40.51 2.76
C PRO A 83 -34.61 -41.06 1.47
N ALA A 84 -34.78 -42.36 1.23
CA ALA A 84 -34.41 -42.94 -0.07
C ALA A 84 -35.23 -42.32 -1.21
N PHE A 85 -34.58 -41.92 -2.30
CA PHE A 85 -35.25 -41.36 -3.49
C PHE A 85 -35.75 -42.42 -4.48
N ILE A 86 -35.24 -43.65 -4.40
CA ILE A 86 -35.73 -44.77 -5.22
C ILE A 86 -37.08 -45.24 -4.65
N GLN A 87 -38.09 -45.33 -5.50
CA GLN A 87 -39.36 -45.98 -5.17
C GLN A 87 -39.36 -47.41 -5.73
N SER A 88 -39.42 -48.40 -4.83
CA SER A 88 -39.38 -49.82 -5.19
C SER A 88 -40.76 -50.50 -5.13
N VAL A 89 -41.78 -49.79 -4.68
CA VAL A 89 -43.16 -50.29 -4.66
C VAL A 89 -43.77 -50.21 -6.07
N GLU A 90 -44.24 -51.34 -6.59
CA GLU A 90 -44.94 -51.44 -7.88
C GLU A 90 -46.36 -51.98 -7.66
N PHE A 91 -47.36 -51.32 -8.27
CA PHE A 91 -48.74 -51.79 -8.21
C PHE A 91 -49.03 -52.77 -9.35
N ALA A 92 -49.50 -53.98 -9.00
CA ALA A 92 -49.90 -54.97 -9.99
C ALA A 92 -51.23 -54.57 -10.68
N SER A 93 -51.28 -54.71 -12.00
CA SER A 93 -52.51 -54.46 -12.77
C SER A 93 -53.61 -55.46 -12.40
N GLY A 94 -54.84 -54.96 -12.24
CA GLY A 94 -56.02 -55.77 -11.94
C GLY A 94 -56.16 -56.24 -10.49
N GLN A 95 -55.30 -55.79 -9.57
CA GLN A 95 -55.40 -56.09 -8.14
C GLN A 95 -55.98 -54.90 -7.34
N PRO A 96 -56.70 -55.13 -6.23
CA PRO A 96 -57.12 -54.07 -5.33
C PRO A 96 -55.93 -53.35 -4.68
N PHE A 97 -56.01 -52.04 -4.53
CA PHE A 97 -55.01 -51.27 -3.79
C PHE A 97 -55.10 -51.55 -2.30
N LEU A 98 -53.99 -52.00 -1.69
CA LEU A 98 -53.88 -52.12 -0.24
C LEU A 98 -53.68 -50.73 0.37
N PRO A 99 -54.57 -50.27 1.27
CA PRO A 99 -54.44 -48.95 1.88
C PRO A 99 -53.11 -48.72 2.60
N SER A 100 -52.51 -49.77 3.18
CA SER A 100 -51.19 -49.68 3.83
C SER A 100 -50.08 -49.32 2.85
N VAL A 101 -50.06 -49.97 1.68
CA VAL A 101 -49.05 -49.74 0.62
C VAL A 101 -49.26 -48.36 -0.01
N VAL A 102 -50.51 -47.97 -0.26
CA VAL A 102 -50.84 -46.64 -0.79
C VAL A 102 -50.43 -45.54 0.18
N ASN A 103 -50.73 -45.71 1.48
CA ASN A 103 -50.34 -44.74 2.50
C ASN A 103 -48.82 -44.64 2.63
N GLU A 104 -48.09 -45.76 2.60
CA GLU A 104 -46.63 -45.75 2.66
C GLU A 104 -46.00 -44.99 1.48
N VAL A 105 -46.47 -45.23 0.26
CA VAL A 105 -45.98 -44.53 -0.95
C VAL A 105 -46.25 -43.02 -0.84
N ASN A 106 -47.48 -42.64 -0.47
CA ASN A 106 -47.84 -41.23 -0.31
C ASN A 106 -47.07 -40.55 0.82
N ASP A 107 -46.90 -41.23 1.97
CA ASP A 107 -46.13 -40.70 3.09
C ASP A 107 -44.65 -40.51 2.71
N ARG A 108 -44.06 -41.47 1.98
CA ARG A 108 -42.68 -41.36 1.49
C ARG A 108 -42.48 -40.16 0.56
N ASP A 109 -43.44 -39.89 -0.30
CA ASP A 109 -43.37 -38.73 -1.21
C ASP A 109 -43.49 -37.41 -0.44
N VAL A 110 -44.32 -37.34 0.61
CA VAL A 110 -44.37 -36.17 1.50
C VAL A 110 -43.04 -36.00 2.26
N VAL A 111 -42.45 -37.08 2.78
CA VAL A 111 -41.15 -37.01 3.48
C VAL A 111 -40.03 -36.54 2.53
N ARG A 112 -39.99 -37.01 1.28
CA ARG A 112 -39.04 -36.53 0.27
C ARG A 112 -39.24 -35.05 -0.06
N ALA A 113 -40.48 -34.61 -0.17
CA ALA A 113 -40.80 -33.21 -0.41
C ALA A 113 -40.34 -32.33 0.76
N LEU A 114 -40.57 -32.76 2.01
CA LEU A 114 -40.07 -32.07 3.20
C LEU A 114 -38.54 -32.04 3.23
N TYR A 115 -37.87 -33.16 2.95
CA TYR A 115 -36.40 -33.22 2.86
C TYR A 115 -35.85 -32.20 1.86
N LEU A 116 -36.37 -32.19 0.63
CA LEU A 116 -35.96 -31.23 -0.40
C LEU A 116 -36.25 -29.80 0.02
N LYS A 117 -37.43 -29.55 0.59
CA LYS A 117 -37.79 -28.22 1.14
C LYS A 117 -36.78 -27.78 2.19
N GLY A 118 -36.41 -28.65 3.13
CA GLY A 118 -35.43 -28.35 4.16
C GLY A 118 -34.03 -28.04 3.61
N LYS A 119 -33.57 -28.77 2.58
CA LYS A 119 -32.30 -28.47 1.90
C LYS A 119 -32.37 -27.13 1.16
N ILE A 120 -33.48 -26.85 0.48
CA ILE A 120 -33.72 -25.61 -0.27
C ILE A 120 -33.83 -24.40 0.67
N ASP A 121 -34.49 -24.52 1.83
CA ASP A 121 -34.61 -23.46 2.85
C ASP A 121 -33.24 -23.06 3.44
N ARG A 122 -32.26 -23.97 3.41
CA ARG A 122 -30.88 -23.72 3.87
C ARG A 122 -29.91 -23.35 2.74
N ALA A 123 -30.37 -23.26 1.50
CA ALA A 123 -29.56 -22.85 0.36
C ALA A 123 -29.76 -21.36 0.05
N PRO A 124 -28.79 -20.68 -0.60
CA PRO A 124 -29.02 -19.37 -1.19
C PRO A 124 -30.14 -19.44 -2.24
N GLN A 125 -31.19 -18.63 -2.09
CA GLN A 125 -32.35 -18.61 -2.99
C GLN A 125 -32.42 -17.30 -3.76
N THR A 126 -32.31 -17.35 -5.09
CA THR A 126 -32.56 -16.17 -5.92
C THR A 126 -34.03 -15.73 -5.81
N PRO A 127 -34.34 -14.43 -5.73
CA PRO A 127 -35.71 -13.96 -5.67
C PRO A 127 -36.55 -14.39 -6.88
N ILE A 128 -37.86 -14.54 -6.67
CA ILE A 128 -38.81 -14.86 -7.74
C ILE A 128 -38.81 -13.72 -8.76
N GLY A 129 -38.52 -14.03 -10.03
CA GLY A 129 -38.41 -13.05 -11.11
C GLY A 129 -36.98 -12.56 -11.40
N GLY A 130 -35.96 -13.14 -10.75
CA GLY A 130 -34.57 -12.71 -10.89
C GLY A 130 -34.20 -11.65 -9.84
N GLY A 131 -33.22 -10.79 -10.15
CA GLY A 131 -32.81 -9.67 -9.28
C GLY A 131 -31.56 -9.92 -8.44
N ALA A 132 -30.97 -11.10 -8.54
CA ALA A 132 -29.68 -11.44 -7.94
C ALA A 132 -28.52 -11.32 -8.94
N GLU A 133 -28.77 -10.87 -10.17
CA GLU A 133 -27.75 -10.68 -11.19
C GLU A 133 -26.70 -9.69 -10.68
N GLY A 134 -25.50 -10.21 -10.48
CA GLY A 134 -24.45 -9.40 -9.90
C GLY A 134 -24.71 -9.04 -8.43
N GLN A 135 -25.07 -10.02 -7.62
CA GLN A 135 -25.00 -9.89 -6.18
C GLN A 135 -24.16 -11.03 -5.60
N PHE A 136 -23.58 -10.79 -4.42
CA PHE A 136 -22.88 -11.84 -3.67
C PHE A 136 -23.83 -12.47 -2.65
N PRO A 137 -23.91 -13.82 -2.59
CA PRO A 137 -24.53 -14.49 -1.46
C PRO A 137 -23.85 -14.07 -0.17
N THR A 138 -24.64 -13.66 0.82
CA THR A 138 -24.15 -13.29 2.15
C THR A 138 -25.00 -13.97 3.22
N VAL A 139 -24.44 -14.17 4.40
CA VAL A 139 -25.19 -14.59 5.58
C VAL A 139 -25.60 -13.34 6.34
N LEU A 140 -26.91 -13.14 6.51
CA LEU A 140 -27.47 -12.01 7.23
C LEU A 140 -27.28 -12.16 8.75
N PRO A 141 -27.39 -11.08 9.55
CA PRO A 141 -27.22 -11.16 11.00
C PRO A 141 -28.16 -12.13 11.73
N ASP A 142 -29.29 -12.48 11.11
CA ASP A 142 -30.24 -13.48 11.62
C ASP A 142 -29.90 -14.92 11.19
N GLY A 143 -28.77 -15.12 10.49
CA GLY A 143 -28.30 -16.41 10.00
C GLY A 143 -28.93 -16.87 8.69
N SER A 144 -29.86 -16.10 8.11
CA SER A 144 -30.48 -16.42 6.83
C SER A 144 -29.57 -16.05 5.64
N TRP A 145 -29.84 -16.64 4.47
CA TRP A 145 -29.19 -16.23 3.24
C TRP A 145 -29.80 -14.93 2.71
N GLY A 146 -28.93 -13.99 2.38
CA GLY A 146 -29.28 -12.77 1.66
C GLY A 146 -28.35 -12.56 0.47
N PHE A 147 -28.60 -11.47 -0.25
CA PHE A 147 -27.75 -11.02 -1.34
C PHE A 147 -27.34 -9.59 -1.07
N SER A 148 -26.04 -9.32 -1.05
CA SER A 148 -25.55 -7.94 -0.96
C SER A 148 -25.30 -7.39 -2.36
N SER A 149 -25.53 -6.09 -2.54
CA SER A 149 -25.13 -5.39 -3.75
C SER A 149 -23.63 -5.57 -3.96
N GLY A 150 -23.27 -6.27 -5.02
CA GLY A 150 -21.89 -6.62 -5.29
C GLY A 150 -21.84 -7.62 -6.42
N THR A 151 -21.64 -7.13 -7.64
CA THR A 151 -21.74 -7.93 -8.86
C THR A 151 -20.52 -8.81 -9.15
N GLY A 152 -19.67 -9.07 -8.16
CA GLY A 152 -18.21 -9.10 -8.43
C GLY A 152 -17.65 -7.72 -8.81
N ASN A 153 -18.54 -6.83 -9.23
CA ASN A 153 -18.43 -5.41 -9.39
C ASN A 153 -19.34 -4.80 -8.31
N ASP A 154 -18.76 -4.53 -7.14
CA ASP A 154 -19.32 -3.59 -6.15
C ASP A 154 -18.90 -2.20 -6.62
N PRO A 155 -19.63 -1.55 -7.56
CA PRO A 155 -19.20 -0.29 -8.11
C PRO A 155 -19.17 0.80 -7.05
N ALA A 156 -19.92 0.71 -5.95
CA ALA A 156 -19.90 1.72 -4.91
C ALA A 156 -18.62 1.64 -4.08
N PHE A 157 -18.29 0.46 -3.54
CA PHE A 157 -17.02 0.28 -2.82
C PHE A 157 -15.82 0.38 -3.75
N ARG A 158 -15.88 -0.12 -4.99
CA ARG A 158 -14.79 0.04 -5.96
C ARG A 158 -14.65 1.50 -6.41
N ALA A 159 -15.75 2.23 -6.59
CA ALA A 159 -15.67 3.67 -6.86
C ALA A 159 -15.08 4.38 -5.66
N ASP A 160 -15.50 4.07 -4.44
CA ASP A 160 -14.94 4.63 -3.22
C ASP A 160 -13.44 4.25 -3.08
N ALA A 161 -13.06 3.00 -3.30
CA ALA A 161 -11.68 2.53 -3.18
C ALA A 161 -10.76 3.06 -4.29
N ALA A 162 -11.28 3.30 -5.50
CA ALA A 162 -10.55 3.92 -6.61
C ALA A 162 -10.65 5.45 -6.62
N SER A 163 -11.51 6.03 -5.77
CA SER A 163 -11.71 7.47 -5.68
C SER A 163 -10.49 8.14 -5.07
N THR A 164 -10.17 9.31 -5.62
CA THR A 164 -9.15 10.23 -5.10
C THR A 164 -9.75 11.26 -4.13
N ALA A 165 -11.03 11.13 -3.76
CA ALA A 165 -11.65 12.01 -2.78
C ALA A 165 -11.00 11.84 -1.39
N PRO A 166 -10.87 12.92 -0.59
CA PRO A 166 -10.10 12.88 0.67
C PRO A 166 -10.60 11.88 1.72
N ASP A 167 -11.89 11.54 1.72
CA ASP A 167 -12.54 10.62 2.66
C ASP A 167 -12.71 9.19 2.10
N LYS A 168 -12.13 8.91 0.93
CA LYS A 168 -12.26 7.66 0.18
C LYS A 168 -10.89 7.03 -0.09
N GLY A 169 -10.85 5.99 -0.93
CA GLY A 169 -9.61 5.31 -1.31
C GLY A 169 -8.85 4.77 -0.11
N ALA A 170 -7.58 5.15 0.01
CA ALA A 170 -6.72 4.74 1.12
C ALA A 170 -7.21 5.22 2.50
N ALA A 171 -8.09 6.23 2.57
CA ALA A 171 -8.65 6.71 3.84
C ALA A 171 -9.64 5.69 4.44
N LEU A 172 -10.20 4.79 3.62
CA LEU A 172 -11.11 3.72 4.07
C LEU A 172 -10.38 2.49 4.61
N VAL A 173 -9.05 2.42 4.47
CA VAL A 173 -8.24 1.28 4.87
C VAL A 173 -7.58 1.56 6.21
N GLY A 174 -7.97 0.81 7.25
CA GLY A 174 -7.31 0.87 8.56
C GLY A 174 -5.88 0.30 8.50
N PHE A 175 -4.95 0.99 9.16
CA PHE A 175 -3.54 0.62 9.27
C PHE A 175 -3.11 0.64 10.75
N LYS A 176 -2.38 -0.40 11.16
CA LYS A 176 -1.73 -0.48 12.47
C LYS A 176 -0.43 -1.26 12.34
N GLN A 177 0.67 -0.68 12.81
CA GLN A 177 1.94 -1.41 12.90
C GLN A 177 1.80 -2.62 13.83
N PRO A 178 2.40 -3.78 13.52
CA PRO A 178 2.29 -5.00 14.34
C PRO A 178 3.25 -4.94 15.56
N LEU A 179 3.31 -3.79 16.23
CA LEU A 179 4.17 -3.51 17.39
C LEU A 179 3.31 -3.15 18.60
N SER A 180 3.74 -3.57 19.79
CA SER A 180 3.06 -3.22 21.05
C SER A 180 3.02 -1.71 21.23
N GLY A 181 1.85 -1.17 21.60
CA GLY A 181 1.64 0.27 21.77
C GLY A 181 1.37 1.07 20.49
N ALA A 182 1.37 0.44 19.31
CA ALA A 182 1.02 1.12 18.08
C ALA A 182 -0.44 1.62 18.08
N VAL A 183 -0.68 2.81 17.54
CA VAL A 183 -2.01 3.43 17.42
C VAL A 183 -2.59 3.15 16.03
N VAL A 184 -3.90 2.93 15.96
CA VAL A 184 -4.63 2.74 14.68
C VAL A 184 -4.72 4.07 13.95
N ARG A 185 -4.52 4.06 12.64
CA ARG A 185 -4.67 5.20 11.71
C ARG A 185 -5.16 4.70 10.35
N THR A 186 -5.31 5.58 9.36
CA THR A 186 -5.62 5.15 7.98
C THR A 186 -4.36 4.88 7.17
N ALA A 187 -4.48 4.10 6.10
CA ALA A 187 -3.40 3.94 5.12
C ALA A 187 -3.10 5.27 4.42
N TYR A 188 -4.10 6.12 4.18
CA TYR A 188 -3.92 7.48 3.67
C TYR A 188 -2.99 8.31 4.55
N ASP A 189 -3.26 8.37 5.86
CA ASP A 189 -2.39 9.09 6.80
C ASP A 189 -0.97 8.55 6.73
N LYS A 190 -0.81 7.22 6.60
CA LYS A 190 0.50 6.57 6.52
C LYS A 190 1.27 6.95 5.25
N PHE A 191 0.60 7.05 4.11
CA PHE A 191 1.25 7.42 2.86
C PHE A 191 1.64 8.91 2.80
N LEU A 192 0.95 9.80 3.52
CA LEU A 192 1.31 11.22 3.61
C LEU A 192 2.66 11.49 4.31
N GLU A 193 3.24 10.50 5.01
CA GLU A 193 4.54 10.68 5.66
C GLU A 193 5.71 10.83 4.69
N THR A 194 5.53 10.51 3.41
CA THR A 194 6.56 10.64 2.40
C THR A 194 5.94 11.07 1.09
N VAL A 195 6.54 12.07 0.44
CA VAL A 195 6.12 12.57 -0.86
C VAL A 195 7.22 12.29 -1.87
N SER A 196 6.86 11.66 -2.99
CA SER A 196 7.74 11.31 -4.08
C SER A 196 7.48 12.17 -5.31
N VAL A 197 8.50 12.45 -6.12
CA VAL A 197 8.32 13.07 -7.44
C VAL A 197 7.38 12.25 -8.35
N LYS A 198 7.29 10.92 -8.12
CA LYS A 198 6.38 10.04 -8.87
C LYS A 198 4.91 10.25 -8.49
N ASP A 199 4.61 10.79 -7.31
CA ASP A 199 3.25 11.17 -6.93
C ASP A 199 2.72 12.34 -7.78
N PHE A 200 3.62 13.08 -8.42
CA PHE A 200 3.32 14.18 -9.34
C PHE A 200 3.50 13.80 -10.82
N GLY A 201 3.66 12.50 -11.11
CA GLY A 201 3.72 11.99 -12.48
C GLY A 201 5.11 11.96 -13.11
N ALA A 202 6.19 12.08 -12.33
CA ALA A 202 7.54 11.86 -12.85
C ALA A 202 7.72 10.39 -13.28
N ILE A 203 8.28 10.18 -14.47
CA ILE A 203 8.50 8.87 -15.06
C ILE A 203 9.90 8.35 -14.70
N GLY A 204 10.94 9.17 -14.87
CA GLY A 204 12.31 8.80 -14.51
C GLY A 204 12.97 7.80 -15.47
N ASP A 205 12.58 7.80 -16.75
CA ASP A 205 13.12 6.91 -17.80
C ASP A 205 14.29 7.50 -18.60
N GLY A 206 14.69 8.74 -18.30
CA GLY A 206 15.74 9.49 -19.00
C GLY A 206 15.30 10.13 -20.32
N VAL A 207 14.04 9.96 -20.73
CA VAL A 207 13.51 10.43 -22.02
C VAL A 207 12.37 11.42 -21.81
N ALA A 208 11.38 11.04 -20.99
CA ALA A 208 10.24 11.86 -20.64
C ALA A 208 10.66 13.13 -19.92
N ASN A 209 9.99 14.25 -20.21
CA ASN A 209 10.25 15.51 -19.53
C ASN A 209 9.56 15.50 -18.15
N ASP A 210 10.37 15.34 -17.10
CA ASP A 210 9.90 15.23 -15.71
C ASP A 210 9.85 16.58 -14.98
N THR A 211 10.22 17.68 -15.66
CA THR A 211 10.38 19.01 -15.04
C THR A 211 9.15 19.44 -14.23
N ALA A 212 7.96 19.32 -14.80
CA ALA A 212 6.73 19.76 -14.13
C ALA A 212 6.42 18.93 -12.88
N ALA A 213 6.64 17.62 -12.93
CA ALA A 213 6.38 16.73 -11.80
C ALA A 213 7.35 17.01 -10.64
N VAL A 214 8.64 17.18 -10.93
CA VAL A 214 9.64 17.51 -9.89
C VAL A 214 9.38 18.89 -9.29
N GLN A 215 9.03 19.88 -10.11
CA GLN A 215 8.66 21.21 -9.65
C GLN A 215 7.44 21.17 -8.72
N LEU A 216 6.39 20.43 -9.07
CA LEU A 216 5.19 20.31 -8.24
C LEU A 216 5.47 19.58 -6.92
N ALA A 217 6.33 18.56 -6.94
CA ALA A 217 6.72 17.84 -5.72
C ALA A 217 7.41 18.76 -4.71
N LEU A 218 8.32 19.62 -5.17
CA LEU A 218 9.00 20.61 -4.34
C LEU A 218 8.05 21.70 -3.83
N LEU A 219 7.00 22.05 -4.59
CA LEU A 219 5.99 23.03 -4.17
C LEU A 219 4.82 22.45 -3.36
N SER A 220 4.85 21.15 -3.05
CA SER A 220 3.78 20.47 -2.32
C SER A 220 3.59 20.94 -0.87
N GLY A 221 4.56 21.69 -0.33
CA GLY A 221 4.55 22.18 1.05
C GLY A 221 5.14 21.19 2.06
N VAL A 222 5.54 19.99 1.65
CA VAL A 222 6.28 19.07 2.51
C VAL A 222 7.76 19.44 2.55
N ALA A 223 8.38 19.26 3.71
CA ALA A 223 9.80 19.56 3.89
C ALA A 223 10.71 18.52 3.21
N SER A 224 10.25 17.28 3.00
CA SER A 224 11.09 16.18 2.49
C SER A 224 10.47 15.56 1.24
N VAL A 225 11.15 15.73 0.10
CA VAL A 225 10.78 15.19 -1.21
C VAL A 225 11.74 14.08 -1.60
N TYR A 226 11.16 12.93 -1.93
CA TYR A 226 11.87 11.73 -2.35
C TYR A 226 11.95 11.65 -3.88
N VAL A 227 13.13 11.30 -4.38
CA VAL A 227 13.43 11.02 -5.79
C VAL A 227 13.83 9.55 -5.87
N PRO A 228 12.90 8.64 -6.21
CA PRO A 228 13.21 7.21 -6.35
C PRO A 228 14.25 6.97 -7.44
N GLU A 229 14.79 5.75 -7.50
CA GLU A 229 15.63 5.31 -8.62
C GLU A 229 15.03 5.68 -9.99
N GLY A 230 15.91 6.16 -10.88
CA GLY A 230 15.53 6.65 -12.19
C GLY A 230 16.39 7.83 -12.66
N ARG A 231 16.22 8.17 -13.93
CA ARG A 231 16.85 9.33 -14.59
C ARG A 231 15.76 10.30 -14.99
N TYR A 232 15.70 11.46 -14.35
CA TYR A 232 14.61 12.41 -14.52
C TYR A 232 15.07 13.57 -15.40
N ARG A 233 14.54 13.68 -16.62
CA ARG A 233 15.00 14.70 -17.57
C ARG A 233 14.36 16.05 -17.25
N ILE A 234 15.21 17.03 -16.97
CA ILE A 234 14.85 18.39 -16.56
C ILE A 234 15.23 19.36 -17.69
N THR A 235 14.25 20.07 -18.24
CA THR A 235 14.45 20.94 -19.41
C THR A 235 14.27 22.43 -19.09
N ALA A 236 13.85 22.76 -17.87
CA ALA A 236 13.72 24.13 -17.37
C ALA A 236 14.12 24.19 -15.90
N ASN A 237 14.32 25.40 -15.38
CA ASN A 237 14.71 25.58 -13.99
C ASN A 237 13.64 25.06 -13.04
N ILE A 238 14.09 24.39 -11.99
CA ILE A 238 13.28 23.96 -10.87
C ILE A 238 13.56 24.94 -9.73
N THR A 239 12.54 25.63 -9.24
CA THR A 239 12.67 26.61 -8.16
C THR A 239 12.09 26.09 -6.85
N ARG A 240 12.70 26.44 -5.72
CA ARG A 240 12.18 26.13 -4.40
C ARG A 240 12.60 27.19 -3.37
N ASP A 241 11.65 27.61 -2.54
CA ASP A 241 11.84 28.51 -1.41
C ASP A 241 11.70 27.80 -0.05
N GLY A 242 12.36 28.28 1.01
CA GLY A 242 12.16 27.73 2.37
C GLY A 242 12.65 26.28 2.58
N ASN A 243 12.29 25.67 3.72
CA ASN A 243 12.86 24.38 4.15
C ASN A 243 12.60 23.23 3.17
N THR A 244 13.68 22.61 2.68
CA THR A 244 13.64 21.54 1.69
C THR A 244 14.73 20.51 1.93
N LEU A 245 14.34 19.24 1.99
CA LEU A 245 15.16 18.05 1.86
C LEU A 245 14.78 17.36 0.55
N LEU A 246 15.69 17.36 -0.42
CA LEU A 246 15.59 16.57 -1.63
C LEU A 246 16.51 15.36 -1.51
N HIS A 247 15.97 14.15 -1.49
CA HIS A 247 16.77 12.95 -1.28
C HIS A 247 16.43 11.82 -2.25
N GLY A 248 17.41 10.97 -2.55
CA GLY A 248 17.20 9.81 -3.41
C GLY A 248 17.86 8.52 -2.92
N ASP A 249 17.95 7.56 -3.83
CA ASP A 249 18.46 6.22 -3.56
C ASP A 249 19.99 6.12 -3.70
N GLY A 250 20.64 7.14 -4.25
CA GLY A 250 22.10 7.21 -4.39
C GLY A 250 22.58 8.05 -5.58
N LEU A 251 23.85 8.44 -5.52
CA LEU A 251 24.60 9.30 -6.46
C LEU A 251 24.42 9.02 -7.96
N SER A 252 24.22 7.75 -8.32
CA SER A 252 24.07 7.31 -9.72
C SER A 252 22.81 6.44 -9.89
N VAL A 253 21.92 6.48 -8.90
CA VAL A 253 20.67 5.70 -8.87
C VAL A 253 19.49 6.63 -9.10
N SER A 254 19.44 7.75 -8.37
CA SER A 254 18.46 8.81 -8.55
C SER A 254 19.15 10.01 -9.17
N VAL A 255 18.92 10.26 -10.47
CA VAL A 255 19.66 11.29 -11.23
C VAL A 255 18.72 12.31 -11.84
N LEU A 256 18.91 13.59 -11.54
CA LEU A 256 18.30 14.69 -12.29
C LEU A 256 19.20 15.02 -13.48
N VAL A 257 18.69 14.80 -14.70
CA VAL A 257 19.40 15.06 -15.95
C VAL A 257 19.06 16.48 -16.40
N MET A 258 19.98 17.40 -16.16
CA MET A 258 19.87 18.83 -16.43
C MET A 258 20.19 19.12 -17.90
N GLU A 259 19.16 19.33 -18.71
CA GLU A 259 19.29 19.67 -20.12
C GLU A 259 19.41 21.19 -20.33
N GLY A 260 20.33 21.57 -21.21
CA GLY A 260 20.49 22.96 -21.65
C GLY A 260 20.90 23.87 -20.49
N THR A 261 20.06 24.86 -20.19
CA THR A 261 20.31 25.86 -19.13
C THR A 261 19.61 25.55 -17.82
N SER A 262 19.00 24.37 -17.68
CA SER A 262 18.21 24.02 -16.50
C SER A 262 19.05 23.94 -15.23
N SER A 263 18.49 24.45 -14.13
CA SER A 263 19.13 24.51 -12.82
C SER A 263 18.15 24.13 -11.71
N LEU A 264 18.67 23.59 -10.61
CA LEU A 264 17.96 23.61 -9.33
C LEU A 264 18.28 24.93 -8.64
N LEU A 265 17.26 25.78 -8.50
CA LEU A 265 17.36 27.12 -7.94
C LEU A 265 16.66 27.15 -6.59
N PHE A 266 17.44 27.33 -5.54
CA PHE A 266 16.95 27.56 -4.20
C PHE A 266 16.98 29.05 -3.87
N ASP A 267 15.82 29.59 -3.55
CA ASP A 267 15.65 30.95 -3.06
C ASP A 267 15.50 30.91 -1.54
N GLY A 268 16.55 31.33 -0.84
CA GLY A 268 16.66 31.30 0.60
C GLY A 268 15.79 32.30 1.35
N GLY A 269 15.08 33.20 0.64
CA GLY A 269 14.10 34.13 1.20
C GLY A 269 14.23 35.54 0.63
N ALA A 270 13.09 36.14 0.27
CA ALA A 270 12.97 37.54 -0.12
C ALA A 270 13.04 38.46 1.12
N ALA A 271 13.57 39.67 0.94
CA ALA A 271 13.57 40.74 1.93
C ALA A 271 12.22 40.85 2.71
N GLY A 272 12.26 40.55 4.02
CA GLY A 272 11.10 40.66 4.93
C GLY A 272 10.81 39.41 5.79
N ASP A 273 11.50 38.29 5.56
CA ASP A 273 11.38 37.07 6.38
C ASP A 273 12.30 37.09 7.62
N GLU A 274 12.37 38.22 8.35
CA GLU A 274 13.37 38.48 9.41
C GLU A 274 13.52 37.41 10.51
N PHE A 275 12.62 36.41 10.58
CA PHE A 275 12.66 35.26 11.49
C PHE A 275 12.47 33.88 10.81
N GLY A 276 12.52 33.80 9.48
CA GLY A 276 12.33 32.57 8.70
C GLY A 276 13.53 31.63 8.77
N THR A 277 13.30 30.34 9.01
CA THR A 277 14.32 29.30 8.82
C THR A 277 14.20 28.76 7.39
N SER A 278 15.28 28.85 6.60
CA SER A 278 15.38 28.22 5.28
C SER A 278 16.60 27.32 5.23
N ALA A 279 16.35 26.02 5.09
CA ALA A 279 17.36 24.99 4.98
C ALA A 279 17.27 24.31 3.61
N LEU A 280 18.40 24.25 2.90
CA LEU A 280 18.56 23.41 1.72
C LEU A 280 19.32 22.15 2.13
N GLN A 281 18.68 20.99 1.97
CA GLN A 281 19.29 19.69 2.18
C GLN A 281 19.17 18.88 0.90
N ILE A 282 20.29 18.37 0.39
CA ILE A 282 20.32 17.47 -0.77
C ILE A 282 21.12 16.24 -0.37
N GLU A 283 20.48 15.08 -0.45
CA GLU A 283 21.09 13.82 -0.01
C GLU A 283 20.95 12.70 -1.04
N ARG A 284 22.03 11.92 -1.24
CA ARG A 284 21.99 10.66 -2.03
C ARG A 284 21.43 10.84 -3.46
N LEU A 285 21.87 11.89 -4.15
CA LEU A 285 21.34 12.27 -5.46
C LEU A 285 22.46 12.54 -6.48
N GLY A 286 22.19 12.22 -7.75
CA GLY A 286 23.01 12.62 -8.89
C GLY A 286 22.40 13.78 -9.66
N PHE A 287 23.26 14.64 -10.20
CA PHE A 287 22.93 15.64 -11.20
C PHE A 287 23.82 15.43 -12.40
N GLU A 288 23.22 15.26 -13.57
CA GLU A 288 23.95 15.03 -14.82
C GLU A 288 23.60 16.11 -15.82
N VAL A 289 24.59 16.86 -16.28
CA VAL A 289 24.41 17.92 -17.26
C VAL A 289 24.54 17.36 -18.67
N THR A 290 23.63 17.74 -19.57
CA THR A 290 23.73 17.42 -21.00
C THR A 290 23.96 18.68 -21.83
N GLY A 291 24.98 18.65 -22.69
CA GLY A 291 25.40 19.79 -23.50
C GLY A 291 26.25 20.80 -22.71
N SER A 292 26.56 21.94 -23.33
CA SER A 292 27.58 22.90 -22.85
C SER A 292 27.04 24.30 -22.53
N THR A 293 25.73 24.41 -22.25
CA THR A 293 25.07 25.70 -22.00
C THR A 293 24.66 25.92 -20.55
N ASN A 294 24.86 24.91 -19.68
CA ASN A 294 24.49 25.00 -18.28
C ASN A 294 25.41 26.00 -17.56
N LYS A 295 24.83 27.01 -16.93
CA LYS A 295 25.62 28.01 -16.19
C LYS A 295 25.87 27.59 -14.75
N THR A 296 24.84 27.06 -14.09
CA THR A 296 24.90 26.61 -12.70
C THR A 296 23.99 25.40 -12.53
N VAL A 297 24.48 24.30 -11.98
CA VAL A 297 23.65 23.09 -11.79
C VAL A 297 22.74 23.26 -10.57
N ILE A 298 23.31 23.65 -9.45
CA ILE A 298 22.61 23.93 -8.19
C ILE A 298 23.00 25.33 -7.74
N SER A 299 22.02 26.20 -7.53
CA SER A 299 22.20 27.55 -7.02
C SER A 299 21.38 27.72 -5.76
N ALA A 300 21.98 28.21 -4.68
CA ALA A 300 21.27 28.58 -3.47
C ALA A 300 21.72 29.98 -3.03
N ILE A 301 20.78 30.92 -3.02
CA ILE A 301 21.05 32.34 -2.79
C ILE A 301 20.20 32.81 -1.64
N TRP A 302 20.78 33.61 -0.75
CA TRP A 302 20.04 34.32 0.28
C TRP A 302 20.31 35.83 0.16
N ASP A 303 19.27 36.64 0.30
CA ASP A 303 19.41 38.10 0.29
C ASP A 303 20.36 38.61 1.39
N ALA A 304 21.11 39.66 1.05
CA ALA A 304 21.97 40.43 1.93
C ALA A 304 21.13 41.22 2.95
N GLY A 305 21.56 41.27 4.21
CA GLY A 305 20.89 42.08 5.25
C GLY A 305 19.98 41.33 6.23
N ILE A 306 19.76 40.02 6.07
CA ILE A 306 18.99 39.23 7.04
C ILE A 306 19.89 38.79 8.20
N GLY A 307 20.18 39.74 9.09
CA GLY A 307 20.91 39.52 10.34
C GLY A 307 20.07 38.71 11.34
N GLY A 308 20.00 37.39 11.18
CA GLY A 308 19.36 36.53 12.20
C GLY A 308 18.96 35.12 11.80
N THR A 309 19.02 34.73 10.52
CA THR A 309 18.42 33.46 10.06
C THR A 309 19.42 32.29 10.01
N SER A 310 18.95 31.08 10.34
CA SER A 310 19.68 29.83 10.13
C SER A 310 19.60 29.44 8.65
N LYS A 311 20.54 29.94 7.84
CA LYS A 311 20.63 29.74 6.38
C LYS A 311 21.34 28.42 6.03
N THR A 312 20.87 27.31 6.61
CA THR A 312 21.62 26.04 6.66
C THR A 312 21.64 25.33 5.32
N VAL A 313 22.84 24.93 4.88
CA VAL A 313 23.01 24.10 3.68
C VAL A 313 23.66 22.79 4.05
N THR A 314 23.04 21.68 3.68
CA THR A 314 23.63 20.35 3.79
C THR A 314 23.58 19.65 2.44
N VAL A 315 24.75 19.28 1.92
CA VAL A 315 24.88 18.48 0.70
C VAL A 315 25.65 17.22 1.07
N ARG A 316 24.99 16.07 1.12
CA ARG A 316 25.61 14.80 1.54
C ARG A 316 25.41 13.72 0.50
N ASP A 317 26.49 13.02 0.14
CA ASP A 317 26.40 11.95 -0.86
C ASP A 317 25.71 12.46 -2.13
N VAL A 318 26.24 13.55 -2.71
CA VAL A 318 25.75 14.14 -3.97
C VAL A 318 26.82 14.09 -5.06
N GLN A 319 26.43 13.82 -6.30
CA GLN A 319 27.32 13.87 -7.46
C GLN A 319 26.81 14.85 -8.50
N ILE A 320 27.69 15.69 -9.03
CA ILE A 320 27.44 16.53 -10.21
C ILE A 320 28.38 16.06 -11.31
N THR A 321 27.86 15.85 -12.52
CA THR A 321 28.63 15.27 -13.62
C THR A 321 28.28 15.90 -14.96
N ALA A 322 29.30 16.27 -15.73
CA ALA A 322 29.19 16.41 -17.18
C ALA A 322 28.90 15.03 -17.82
N GLY A 323 27.71 14.87 -18.39
CA GLY A 323 27.22 13.56 -18.88
C GLY A 323 27.94 13.02 -20.11
N SER A 324 28.68 13.86 -20.84
CA SER A 324 29.48 13.48 -22.01
C SER A 324 30.79 14.27 -22.06
N GLU A 325 31.68 13.87 -22.96
CA GLU A 325 32.92 14.59 -23.30
C GLU A 325 32.68 16.00 -23.85
N THR A 326 31.46 16.29 -24.30
CA THR A 326 31.05 17.59 -24.82
C THR A 326 30.14 18.36 -23.87
N ALA A 327 29.80 17.77 -22.72
CA ALA A 327 28.96 18.42 -21.73
C ALA A 327 29.81 19.24 -20.76
N THR A 328 29.34 20.44 -20.44
CA THR A 328 30.04 21.34 -19.52
C THR A 328 29.03 22.11 -18.67
N PHE A 329 29.47 22.58 -17.50
CA PHE A 329 28.71 23.48 -16.65
C PHE A 329 29.64 24.56 -16.07
N GLY A 330 29.13 25.79 -15.96
CA GLY A 330 29.90 26.91 -15.40
C GLY A 330 30.07 26.83 -13.88
N THR A 331 29.10 26.33 -13.13
CA THR A 331 29.23 26.11 -11.68
C THR A 331 28.46 24.87 -11.26
N GLY A 332 29.09 23.95 -10.53
CA GLY A 332 28.39 22.79 -9.99
C GLY A 332 27.44 23.21 -8.88
N LEU A 333 28.00 23.70 -7.78
CA LEU A 333 27.25 24.21 -6.64
C LEU A 333 27.62 25.68 -6.38
N TYR A 334 26.64 26.57 -6.52
CA TYR A 334 26.77 27.98 -6.19
C TYR A 334 26.01 28.27 -4.89
N LEU A 335 26.71 28.82 -3.90
CA LEU A 335 26.14 29.26 -2.64
C LEU A 335 26.47 30.73 -2.43
N GLU A 336 25.44 31.56 -2.25
CA GLU A 336 25.60 32.99 -1.98
C GLU A 336 24.97 33.32 -0.63
N ASN A 337 25.76 33.92 0.25
CA ASN A 337 25.33 34.36 1.58
C ASN A 337 24.75 33.24 2.47
N ALA A 338 25.16 31.98 2.24
CA ALA A 338 24.74 30.79 2.99
C ALA A 338 25.49 30.65 4.33
N ARG A 339 24.87 30.08 5.39
CA ARG A 339 25.50 29.91 6.72
C ARG A 339 25.38 28.47 7.21
N ASN A 340 26.27 28.01 8.09
CA ASN A 340 26.27 26.64 8.60
C ASN A 340 26.28 25.61 7.45
N VAL A 341 27.24 25.76 6.55
CA VAL A 341 27.33 24.93 5.34
C VAL A 341 28.08 23.64 5.65
N LEU A 342 27.45 22.50 5.39
CA LEU A 342 28.08 21.18 5.40
C LEU A 342 28.00 20.55 4.02
N ILE A 343 29.15 20.32 3.40
CA ILE A 343 29.28 19.55 2.15
C ILE A 343 30.10 18.31 2.48
N ASP A 344 29.47 17.13 2.40
CA ASP A 344 30.02 15.87 2.89
C ASP A 344 29.91 14.79 1.81
N ASN A 345 31.04 14.17 1.45
CA ASN A 345 31.12 13.14 0.42
C ASN A 345 30.47 13.57 -0.93
N MET A 346 30.75 14.78 -1.38
CA MET A 346 30.29 15.28 -2.68
C MET A 346 31.30 14.95 -3.79
N ARG A 347 30.82 14.58 -4.98
CA ARG A 347 31.65 14.36 -6.18
C ARG A 347 31.29 15.35 -7.27
N ILE A 348 32.29 15.97 -7.87
CA ILE A 348 32.12 16.88 -9.00
C ILE A 348 33.02 16.42 -10.13
N LEU A 349 32.41 16.15 -11.27
CA LEU A 349 33.07 15.68 -12.49
C LEU A 349 32.77 16.71 -13.59
N GLY A 350 33.71 17.63 -13.82
CA GLY A 350 33.62 18.67 -14.86
C GLY A 350 33.90 18.17 -16.29
N ASP A 351 34.32 19.07 -17.18
CA ASP A 351 34.58 18.81 -18.60
C ASP A 351 35.76 17.85 -18.80
N ARG A 352 35.52 16.69 -19.42
CA ARG A 352 36.55 15.65 -19.62
C ARG A 352 37.54 15.95 -20.73
N ASP A 353 37.20 16.76 -21.74
CA ASP A 353 37.98 16.88 -22.99
C ASP A 353 38.36 18.31 -23.43
N GLY A 354 37.88 19.35 -22.76
CA GLY A 354 38.34 20.72 -22.99
C GLY A 354 39.50 21.15 -22.08
N PRO A 355 40.53 21.88 -22.58
CA PRO A 355 41.27 22.75 -21.68
C PRO A 355 40.25 23.72 -21.06
N PRO A 356 40.24 23.89 -19.72
CA PRO A 356 39.19 24.59 -19.00
C PRO A 356 38.88 25.94 -19.66
N ILE A 357 37.72 26.03 -20.33
CA ILE A 357 37.22 27.28 -20.88
C ILE A 357 36.83 28.20 -19.72
N ASP A 358 36.95 29.50 -19.92
CA ASP A 358 36.93 30.50 -18.85
C ASP A 358 35.67 30.39 -17.95
N ALA A 359 35.91 30.07 -16.65
CA ALA A 359 34.99 30.13 -15.50
C ALA A 359 34.13 28.91 -15.11
N ASP A 360 34.63 27.66 -15.23
CA ASP A 360 34.02 26.47 -14.58
C ASP A 360 34.46 26.30 -13.10
N TYR A 361 33.56 26.65 -12.17
CA TYR A 361 33.69 26.38 -10.75
C TYR A 361 33.08 25.03 -10.37
N GLY A 362 33.78 24.24 -9.54
CA GLY A 362 33.15 23.05 -8.95
C GLY A 362 32.11 23.46 -7.91
N ILE A 363 32.61 24.01 -6.81
CA ILE A 363 31.87 24.65 -5.75
C ILE A 363 32.32 26.11 -5.69
N ASN A 364 31.35 27.02 -5.76
CA ASN A 364 31.57 28.45 -5.62
C ASN A 364 30.75 28.96 -4.43
N ILE A 365 31.45 29.49 -3.43
CA ILE A 365 30.82 30.13 -2.26
C ILE A 365 31.19 31.61 -2.27
N PHE A 366 30.17 32.44 -2.26
CA PHE A 366 30.31 33.90 -2.29
C PHE A 366 29.61 34.53 -1.10
N GLY A 367 30.26 35.52 -0.49
CA GLY A 367 29.67 36.39 0.52
C GLY A 367 29.76 37.84 0.10
N ASP A 368 28.62 38.52 0.02
CA ASP A 368 28.61 39.96 -0.21
C ASP A 368 28.91 40.77 1.08
N ASP A 369 28.95 42.10 0.94
CA ASP A 369 29.30 43.04 2.03
C ASP A 369 28.29 43.04 3.20
N ASP A 370 27.07 42.52 3.01
CA ASP A 370 25.95 42.59 3.97
C ASP A 370 25.43 41.18 4.38
N GLY A 371 26.10 40.11 3.94
CA GLY A 371 25.59 38.74 3.93
C GLY A 371 26.67 37.67 4.00
N ALA A 372 27.67 37.80 4.87
CA ALA A 372 28.78 36.83 4.93
C ALA A 372 28.36 35.37 5.23
N PRO A 373 28.91 34.38 4.49
CA PRO A 373 28.91 33.00 4.90
C PRO A 373 29.66 32.78 6.21
N VAL A 374 29.00 32.11 7.13
CA VAL A 374 29.53 31.72 8.44
C VAL A 374 29.64 30.21 8.46
N GLU A 375 30.84 29.71 8.79
CA GLU A 375 31.12 28.29 9.00
C GLU A 375 30.83 27.38 7.79
N ILE A 376 31.84 27.19 6.95
CA ILE A 376 31.82 26.25 5.84
C ILE A 376 32.65 25.03 6.18
N TYR A 377 32.04 23.84 6.15
CA TYR A 377 32.72 22.56 6.32
C TYR A 377 32.57 21.71 5.07
N MET A 378 33.68 21.51 4.37
CA MET A 378 33.77 20.57 3.25
C MET A 378 34.54 19.33 3.70
N ARG A 379 33.93 18.14 3.59
CA ARG A 379 34.53 16.87 4.00
C ARG A 379 34.43 15.84 2.89
N GLY A 380 35.55 15.19 2.57
CA GLY A 380 35.57 14.12 1.57
C GLY A 380 35.10 14.54 0.18
N VAL A 381 35.23 15.83 -0.17
CA VAL A 381 34.77 16.33 -1.47
C VAL A 381 35.81 16.03 -2.54
N LEU A 382 35.40 15.36 -3.61
CA LEU A 382 36.26 15.00 -4.74
C LEU A 382 35.84 15.76 -5.99
N ALA A 383 36.70 16.63 -6.50
CA ALA A 383 36.45 17.40 -7.70
C ALA A 383 37.49 17.07 -8.78
N TYR A 384 37.01 16.74 -9.97
CA TYR A 384 37.82 16.40 -11.13
C TYR A 384 37.47 17.30 -12.31
N TYR A 385 38.48 17.65 -13.11
CA TYR A 385 38.29 18.33 -14.39
C TYR A 385 37.54 19.67 -14.29
N CYS A 386 37.71 20.40 -13.18
CA CYS A 386 37.20 21.76 -13.01
C CYS A 386 38.34 22.78 -13.18
N VAL A 387 38.04 24.00 -13.67
CA VAL A 387 39.05 25.07 -13.67
C VAL A 387 39.42 25.41 -12.23
N GLN A 388 38.39 25.68 -11.42
CA GLN A 388 38.47 26.10 -10.04
C GLN A 388 37.49 25.28 -9.19
N PRO A 389 37.86 24.05 -8.77
CA PRO A 389 36.93 23.16 -8.09
C PRO A 389 36.45 23.72 -6.75
N PHE A 390 37.28 24.46 -6.03
CA PHE A 390 36.90 25.12 -4.79
C PHE A 390 37.18 26.62 -4.90
N ASN A 391 36.14 27.43 -5.03
CA ASN A 391 36.22 28.88 -5.02
C ASN A 391 35.44 29.45 -3.85
N VAL A 392 36.12 30.21 -3.01
CA VAL A 392 35.51 30.93 -1.88
C VAL A 392 35.98 32.37 -1.93
N SER A 393 35.04 33.29 -2.00
CA SER A 393 35.34 34.70 -2.24
C SER A 393 34.36 35.63 -1.55
N GLY A 394 34.78 36.88 -1.35
CA GLY A 394 33.98 37.88 -0.64
C GLY A 394 34.19 37.80 0.87
N TRP A 395 33.18 38.23 1.65
CA TRP A 395 33.22 38.20 3.10
C TRP A 395 32.86 36.82 3.62
N VAL A 396 33.84 36.05 4.09
CA VAL A 396 33.62 34.70 4.64
C VAL A 396 34.36 34.57 5.97
N GLU A 397 33.65 34.19 7.03
CA GLU A 397 34.21 34.16 8.39
C GLU A 397 35.08 32.91 8.66
N GLY A 398 34.73 31.77 8.07
CA GLY A 398 35.41 30.51 8.37
C GLY A 398 35.18 29.43 7.34
N ILE A 399 36.25 28.73 6.97
CA ILE A 399 36.24 27.62 6.05
C ILE A 399 37.15 26.48 6.51
N ASN A 400 36.66 25.25 6.40
CA ASN A 400 37.39 24.03 6.66
C ASN A 400 37.30 23.07 5.46
N PHE A 401 38.46 22.58 5.02
CA PHE A 401 38.58 21.50 4.05
C PHE A 401 39.19 20.28 4.75
N ASP A 402 38.43 19.20 4.84
CA ASP A 402 38.86 17.95 5.43
C ASP A 402 38.77 16.83 4.40
N GLN A 403 39.90 16.18 4.10
CA GLN A 403 39.97 15.08 3.12
C GLN A 403 39.39 15.41 1.72
N CYS A 404 39.44 16.68 1.30
CA CYS A 404 39.03 17.09 -0.04
C CYS A 404 40.16 16.89 -1.06
N ALA A 405 39.81 16.60 -2.32
CA ALA A 405 40.77 16.47 -3.42
C ALA A 405 40.30 17.23 -4.66
N ALA A 406 41.27 17.88 -5.31
CA ALA A 406 41.13 18.52 -6.61
C ALA A 406 42.10 17.86 -7.59
N ILE A 407 41.60 17.22 -8.63
CA ILE A 407 42.39 16.41 -9.56
C ILE A 407 42.19 16.91 -10.99
N ASN A 408 43.30 17.08 -11.72
CA ASN A 408 43.29 17.61 -13.08
C ASN A 408 42.56 18.97 -13.19
N CYS A 409 42.90 19.88 -12.28
CA CYS A 409 42.29 21.21 -12.16
C CYS A 409 43.35 22.31 -12.33
N ARG A 410 42.96 23.52 -12.75
CA ARG A 410 43.91 24.63 -12.98
C ARG A 410 44.31 25.35 -11.68
N ARG A 411 43.34 25.64 -10.81
CA ARG A 411 43.53 26.24 -9.49
C ARG A 411 42.69 25.51 -8.47
N ALA A 412 43.29 24.56 -7.76
CA ALA A 412 42.60 23.66 -6.84
C ALA A 412 41.74 24.40 -5.80
N ILE A 413 42.33 25.38 -5.11
CA ILE A 413 41.62 26.20 -4.13
C ILE A 413 41.89 27.66 -4.47
N ASN A 414 40.83 28.44 -4.63
CA ASN A 414 40.90 29.88 -4.78
C ASN A 414 40.16 30.54 -3.61
N THR A 415 40.89 31.33 -2.83
CA THR A 415 40.35 32.11 -1.72
C THR A 415 40.65 33.59 -1.96
N ASN A 416 39.63 34.38 -2.27
CA ASN A 416 39.73 35.83 -2.40
C ASN A 416 38.84 36.48 -1.34
N LEU A 417 39.34 36.45 -0.10
CA LEU A 417 38.60 36.90 1.08
C LEU A 417 38.92 38.37 1.36
N HIS A 418 37.91 39.15 1.74
CA HIS A 418 38.03 40.57 2.08
C HIS A 418 38.25 40.84 3.56
#